data_AF-A0A1B1KDZ0-F1
#
_entry.id   AF-A0A1B1KDZ0-F1
#
_cell.length_a   1.000
_cell.length_b   1.000
_cell.length_c   1.000
_cell.angle_alpha   90.00
_cell.angle_beta   90.00
_cell.angle_gamma   90.00
#
_symmetry.space_group_name_H-M   'P 1'
#
loop_
_entity.id
_entity.type
_entity.pdbx_description
1 polymer ?
#
loop_
_entity_poly.entity_id
_entity_poly.type
_entity_poly.pdbx_seq_one_letter_code
_entity_poly.pdbx_strand_id
1 'polypeptide(L)'
;MTLIPFATAQPASNIPGRAQISTELLADTDADLILATSSNGALESLEQQPAFQSLGAVERGAYVPLAPTLAQSIAFPSPPSLDWALGQVVPLLDSAVQR
;
A
#
# COMPACT_ATOMS: atom_id res chain seq x y z
N MET A 1 0.44 -4.43 -16.24
CA MET A 1 0.34 -4.81 -14.81
C MET A 1 -0.84 -5.74 -14.69
N THR A 2 -0.67 -6.92 -14.09
CA THR A 2 -1.73 -7.93 -13.96
C THR A 2 -1.97 -8.15 -12.47
N LEU A 3 -3.23 -8.09 -12.03
CA LEU A 3 -3.59 -8.36 -10.65
C LEU A 3 -3.52 -9.87 -10.37
N ILE A 4 -3.16 -10.24 -9.14
CA ILE A 4 -3.19 -11.64 -8.70
C ILE A 4 -4.64 -12.17 -8.70
N PRO A 5 -4.87 -13.46 -8.98
CA PRO A 5 -6.22 -14.04 -9.00
C PRO A 5 -7.00 -13.80 -7.69
N PHE A 6 -6.30 -13.86 -6.55
CA PHE A 6 -6.88 -13.60 -5.24
C PHE A 6 -7.56 -12.24 -5.16
N ALA A 7 -6.88 -11.16 -5.58
CA ALA A 7 -7.40 -9.80 -5.53
C ALA A 7 -8.62 -9.62 -6.44
N THR A 8 -8.67 -10.30 -7.59
CA THR A 8 -9.82 -10.24 -8.51
C THR A 8 -11.02 -11.05 -8.05
N ALA A 9 -10.84 -11.99 -7.11
CA ALA A 9 -11.90 -12.80 -6.54
C ALA A 9 -12.59 -12.15 -5.32
N GLN A 10 -12.01 -11.07 -4.79
CA GLN A 10 -12.56 -10.36 -3.63
C GLN A 10 -13.74 -9.46 -4.00
N PRO A 11 -14.62 -9.12 -3.03
CA PRO A 11 -15.64 -8.10 -3.24
C PRO A 11 -15.04 -6.78 -3.72
N ALA A 12 -15.72 -6.11 -4.65
CA ALA A 12 -15.35 -4.75 -5.04
C ALA A 12 -15.57 -3.80 -3.85
N SER A 13 -14.65 -2.86 -3.65
CA SER A 13 -14.86 -1.76 -2.72
C SER A 13 -15.86 -0.73 -3.30
N ASN A 14 -16.25 0.25 -2.49
CA ASN A 14 -17.02 1.42 -2.95
C ASN A 14 -16.22 2.34 -3.91
N ILE A 15 -14.90 2.15 -4.05
CA ILE A 15 -14.06 2.83 -5.03
C ILE A 15 -13.82 1.87 -6.22
N PRO A 16 -14.21 2.27 -7.46
CA PRO A 16 -13.98 1.44 -8.65
C PRO A 16 -12.50 1.06 -8.83
N GLY A 17 -12.26 -0.17 -9.26
CA GLY A 17 -10.91 -0.69 -9.51
C GLY A 17 -10.15 -1.12 -8.26
N ARG A 18 -10.80 -1.21 -7.09
CA ARG A 18 -10.20 -1.70 -5.84
C ARG A 18 -11.00 -2.86 -5.26
N ALA A 19 -10.28 -3.85 -4.77
CA ALA A 19 -10.83 -4.93 -3.96
C ALA A 19 -10.96 -4.49 -2.49
N GLN A 20 -12.03 -4.93 -1.83
CA GLN A 20 -12.15 -4.87 -0.38
C GLN A 20 -11.68 -6.20 0.20
N ILE A 21 -10.61 -6.16 0.99
CA ILE A 21 -9.96 -7.34 1.56
C ILE A 21 -10.20 -7.34 3.06
N SER A 22 -10.69 -8.47 3.58
CA SER A 22 -10.84 -8.66 5.02
C SER A 22 -9.47 -8.80 5.69
N THR A 23 -9.33 -8.31 6.92
CA THR A 23 -8.05 -8.36 7.65
C THR A 23 -7.54 -9.79 7.86
N GLU A 24 -8.44 -10.76 7.97
CA GLU A 24 -8.16 -12.18 8.10
C GLU A 24 -7.53 -12.79 6.84
N LEU A 25 -7.71 -12.14 5.69
CA LEU A 25 -7.18 -12.58 4.40
C LEU A 25 -5.94 -11.78 3.95
N LEU A 26 -5.40 -10.92 4.81
CA LEU A 26 -4.22 -10.11 4.45
C LEU A 26 -3.03 -10.98 4.05
N ALA A 27 -2.85 -12.14 4.69
CA ALA A 27 -1.77 -13.07 4.36
C ALA A 27 -1.81 -13.55 2.89
N ASP A 28 -2.99 -13.60 2.27
CA ASP A 28 -3.17 -13.98 0.85
C ASP A 28 -2.80 -12.85 -0.13
N THR A 29 -2.36 -11.70 0.40
CA THR A 29 -1.92 -10.52 -0.36
C THR A 29 -0.43 -10.27 -0.29
N ASP A 30 0.35 -11.28 0.11
CA ASP A 30 1.81 -11.13 0.26
C ASP A 30 2.45 -10.57 -1.03
N ALA A 31 3.40 -9.67 -0.82
CA ALA A 31 4.03 -8.87 -1.86
C ALA A 31 5.51 -8.67 -1.54
N ASP A 32 6.28 -8.25 -2.54
CA ASP A 32 7.68 -7.90 -2.33
C ASP A 32 7.81 -6.58 -1.54
N LEU A 33 6.90 -5.63 -1.79
CA LEU A 33 6.85 -4.31 -1.16
C LEU A 33 5.40 -3.83 -1.01
N ILE A 34 5.10 -3.19 0.13
CA ILE A 34 3.79 -2.64 0.45
C ILE A 34 3.86 -1.12 0.53
N LEU A 35 3.04 -0.44 -0.28
CA LEU A 35 2.71 0.98 -0.11
C LEU A 35 1.33 1.07 0.55
N ALA A 36 1.23 1.71 1.71
CA ALA A 36 -0.07 1.92 2.35
C ALA A 36 -0.31 3.39 2.66
N THR A 37 -1.59 3.76 2.67
CA THR A 37 -2.06 5.09 3.06
C THR A 37 -3.39 4.92 3.79
N SER A 38 -3.68 5.82 4.73
CA SER A 38 -5.03 5.98 5.26
C SER A 38 -5.39 7.44 5.41
N SER A 39 -6.69 7.71 5.54
CA SER A 39 -7.14 8.91 6.21
C SER A 39 -7.05 8.70 7.74
N ASN A 40 -6.85 9.79 8.49
CA ASN A 40 -7.11 9.88 9.92
C ASN A 40 -6.47 8.79 10.83
N GLY A 41 -5.22 8.39 10.57
CA GLY A 41 -4.46 7.52 11.49
C GLY A 41 -4.83 6.03 11.48
N ALA A 42 -5.75 5.59 10.60
CA ALA A 42 -6.14 4.18 10.52
C ALA A 42 -5.00 3.20 10.16
N LEU A 43 -3.87 3.68 9.62
CA LEU A 43 -2.67 2.86 9.45
C LEU A 43 -2.11 2.34 10.78
N GLU A 44 -2.07 3.17 11.83
CA GLU A 44 -1.53 2.75 13.13
C GLU A 44 -2.33 1.56 13.67
N SER A 45 -3.66 1.61 13.55
CA SER A 45 -4.54 0.51 13.96
C SER A 45 -4.34 -0.77 13.14
N LEU A 46 -4.01 -0.65 11.85
CA LEU A 46 -3.70 -1.80 10.99
C LEU A 46 -2.35 -2.41 11.36
N GLU A 47 -1.34 -1.57 11.64
CA GLU A 47 0.02 -1.97 12.00
C GLU A 47 0.08 -2.75 13.33
N GLN A 48 -0.90 -2.56 14.22
CA GLN A 48 -1.04 -3.35 15.45
C GLN A 48 -1.68 -4.74 15.24
N GLN A 49 -2.17 -5.06 14.05
CA GLN A 49 -2.84 -6.34 13.80
C GLN A 49 -1.82 -7.45 13.54
N PRO A 50 -1.97 -8.63 14.18
CA PRO A 50 -1.07 -9.76 13.94
C PRO A 50 -1.00 -10.19 12.46
N ALA A 51 -2.14 -10.13 11.75
CA ALA A 51 -2.20 -10.47 10.33
C ALA A 51 -1.39 -9.52 9.44
N PHE A 52 -1.28 -8.24 9.82
CA PHE A 52 -0.42 -7.28 9.12
C PHE A 52 1.05 -7.52 9.43
N GLN A 53 1.37 -7.78 10.71
CA GLN A 53 2.74 -8.04 11.15
C GLN A 53 3.32 -9.34 10.56
N SER A 54 2.47 -10.31 10.22
CA SER A 54 2.87 -11.56 9.57
C SER A 54 3.10 -11.46 8.06
N LEU A 55 2.89 -10.29 7.44
CA LEU A 55 3.16 -10.11 6.01
C LEU A 55 4.67 -10.14 5.77
N GLY A 56 5.12 -10.91 4.77
CA GLY A 56 6.55 -11.06 4.50
C GLY A 56 7.24 -9.72 4.20
N ALA A 57 6.57 -8.82 3.48
CA ALA A 57 7.09 -7.47 3.26
C ALA A 57 7.23 -6.65 4.55
N VAL A 58 6.33 -6.83 5.53
CA VAL A 58 6.40 -6.12 6.81
C VAL A 58 7.54 -6.67 7.66
N GLU A 59 7.69 -8.00 7.74
CA GLU A 59 8.78 -8.66 8.46
C GLU A 59 10.17 -8.25 7.93
N ARG A 60 10.30 -8.09 6.59
CA ARG A 60 11.54 -7.63 5.95
C ARG A 60 11.76 -6.12 6.02
N GLY A 61 10.79 -5.35 6.52
CA GLY A 61 10.86 -3.89 6.53
C GLY A 61 10.65 -3.22 5.16
N ALA A 62 10.12 -3.96 4.18
CA ALA A 62 9.70 -3.52 2.85
C ALA A 62 8.26 -2.95 2.86
N TYR A 63 7.94 -2.19 3.91
CA TYR A 63 6.67 -1.49 4.10
C TYR A 63 6.91 0.03 4.11
N VAL A 64 6.16 0.75 3.30
CA VAL A 64 6.26 2.21 3.15
C VAL A 64 4.90 2.85 3.47
N PRO A 65 4.73 3.43 4.67
CA PRO A 65 3.58 4.26 4.96
C PRO A 65 3.73 5.60 4.21
N LEU A 66 2.77 5.90 3.34
CA LEU A 66 2.74 7.15 2.59
C LEU A 66 1.98 8.22 3.38
N ALA A 67 2.59 9.41 3.47
CA ALA A 67 1.88 10.58 3.98
C ALA A 67 0.67 10.89 3.08
N PRO A 68 -0.47 11.37 3.62
CA PRO A 68 -1.70 11.59 2.85
C PRO A 68 -1.50 12.45 1.60
N THR A 69 -0.69 13.51 1.66
CA THR A 69 -0.40 14.37 0.50
C THR A 69 0.34 13.63 -0.61
N LEU A 70 1.28 12.74 -0.26
CA LEU A 70 2.01 11.94 -1.23
C LEU A 70 1.10 10.90 -1.89
N ALA A 71 0.31 10.19 -1.07
CA ALA A 71 -0.66 9.23 -1.58
C ALA A 71 -1.71 9.88 -2.50
N GLN A 72 -2.22 11.06 -2.14
CA GLN A 72 -3.18 11.80 -2.96
C GLN A 72 -2.59 12.23 -4.30
N SER A 73 -1.33 12.65 -4.31
CA SER A 73 -0.62 13.07 -5.53
C SER A 73 -0.45 11.94 -6.55
N ILE A 74 -0.35 10.69 -6.05
CA ILE A 74 -0.32 9.46 -6.87
C ILE A 74 -1.73 9.04 -7.29
N ALA A 75 -2.71 9.11 -6.37
CA ALA A 75 -4.08 8.68 -6.62
C ALA A 75 -4.83 9.57 -7.63
N PHE A 76 -4.51 10.87 -7.64
CA PHE A 76 -5.10 11.86 -8.55
C PHE A 76 -3.99 12.61 -9.29
N PRO A 77 -3.35 11.95 -10.26
CA PRO A 77 -2.17 12.48 -10.89
C PRO A 77 -2.49 13.65 -11.83
N SER A 78 -1.62 14.65 -11.78
CA SER A 78 -1.49 15.76 -12.74
C SER A 78 -0.01 15.88 -13.12
N PRO A 79 0.35 16.53 -14.23
CA PRO A 79 1.75 16.66 -14.61
C PRO A 79 2.64 17.24 -13.48
N PRO A 80 2.23 18.31 -12.76
CA PRO A 80 3.01 18.82 -11.63
C PRO A 80 3.03 17.89 -10.41
N SER A 81 1.91 17.22 -10.10
CA SER A 81 1.86 16.34 -8.93
C SER A 81 2.68 15.07 -9.13
N LEU A 82 2.78 14.57 -10.36
CA LEU A 82 3.62 13.42 -10.69
C LEU A 82 5.10 13.74 -10.55
N ASP A 83 5.56 14.90 -11.07
CA ASP A 83 6.96 15.31 -10.95
C ASP A 83 7.39 15.40 -9.48
N TRP A 84 6.56 16.06 -8.66
CA TRP A 84 6.79 16.12 -7.22
C TRP A 84 6.71 14.74 -6.55
N ALA A 85 5.66 13.95 -6.83
CA ALA A 85 5.45 12.65 -6.18
C ALA A 85 6.59 11.66 -6.50
N LEU A 86 7.10 11.65 -7.72
CA LEU A 86 8.24 10.82 -8.11
C LEU A 86 9.50 11.19 -7.32
N GLY A 87 9.77 12.50 -7.15
CA GLY A 87 10.88 12.98 -6.34
C GLY A 87 10.80 12.60 -4.86
N GLN A 88 9.59 12.31 -4.35
CA GLN A 88 9.38 11.87 -2.96
C GLN A 88 9.34 10.34 -2.81
N VAL A 89 8.62 9.63 -3.70
CA VAL A 89 8.33 8.20 -3.52
C VAL A 89 9.51 7.33 -3.90
N VAL A 90 10.29 7.68 -4.93
CA VAL A 90 11.39 6.84 -5.42
C VAL A 90 12.47 6.61 -4.34
N PRO A 91 12.93 7.63 -3.59
CA PRO A 91 13.86 7.41 -2.48
C PRO A 91 13.30 6.51 -1.36
N LEU A 92 11.99 6.60 -1.08
CA LEU A 92 11.34 5.75 -0.07
C LEU A 92 11.31 4.29 -0.51
N LEU A 93 11.05 4.04 -1.80
CA LEU A 93 11.08 2.71 -2.39
C LEU A 93 12.49 2.13 -2.37
N ASP A 94 13.50 2.90 -2.78
CA ASP A 94 14.91 2.48 -2.74
C ASP A 94 15.34 2.10 -1.32
N SER A 95 14.97 2.93 -0.32
CA SER A 95 15.25 2.62 1.08
C SER A 95 14.58 1.34 1.59
N ALA A 96 13.37 1.04 1.09
CA ALA A 96 12.60 -0.12 1.53
C ALA A 96 13.10 -1.44 0.91
N VAL A 97 13.63 -1.42 -0.32
CA VAL A 97 14.11 -2.63 -1.02
C VAL A 97 15.57 -2.98 -0.74
N GLN A 98 16.32 -2.10 -0.07
CA GLN A 98 17.70 -2.33 0.35
C GLN A 98 17.83 -3.07 1.69
N ARG A 99 16.72 -3.34 2.39
CA ARG A 99 16.68 -4.06 3.68
C ARG A 99 16.54 -5.56 3.47
#